data_AF-A0A6N2DB30-F1
#
_entry.id   AF-A0A6N2DB30-F1
#
_cell.length_a   1.000
_cell.length_b   1.000
_cell.length_c   1.000
_cell.angle_alpha   90.00
_cell.angle_beta   90.00
_cell.angle_gamma   90.00
#
_symmetry.space_group_name_H-M   'P 1'
#
loop_
_entity.id
_entity.type
_entity.pdbx_description
1 polymer ?
#
loop_
_entity_poly.entity_id
_entity_poly.type
_entity_poly.pdbx_seq_one_letter_code
_entity_poly.pdbx_strand_id
1 'polypeptide(L)'
;MSTLPPIKCPKCAHRQFDDESCARCGLVFALAPAPGEAPWEAVPLGKGEAVDEAERLWRAVEAEPESVERNDAFVRHVLEFDLLDMGLRRYRHHVSDHPDQEEPRRALERLVERATAVASAMLDVVGSRTRSVERTGRLVKNGLLVLVSAALVYAVFLGWRILRGMGGGGF
;
A
#
# COMPACT_ATOMS: atom_id res chain seq x y z
N MET A 1 24.84 30.33 4.74
CA MET A 1 24.50 29.16 5.58
C MET A 1 23.36 29.60 6.48
N SER A 2 22.21 28.93 6.44
CA SER A 2 21.09 29.26 7.33
C SER A 2 21.53 29.05 8.78
N THR A 3 21.28 30.04 9.63
CA THR A 3 21.62 30.02 11.07
C THR A 3 20.52 29.39 11.92
N LEU A 4 19.41 29.00 11.31
CA LEU A 4 18.27 28.42 12.01
C LEU A 4 18.53 26.94 12.32
N PRO A 5 18.09 26.44 13.49
CA PRO A 5 18.16 25.01 13.79
C PRO A 5 17.30 24.23 12.78
N PRO A 6 17.69 23.00 12.41
CA PRO A 6 16.90 22.20 11.49
C PRO A 6 15.54 21.85 12.10
N ILE A 7 14.48 22.08 11.35
CA ILE A 7 13.10 21.73 11.68
C ILE A 7 12.94 20.21 11.56
N LYS A 8 12.36 19.59 12.57
CA LYS A 8 12.02 18.16 12.58
C LYS A 8 10.56 17.98 12.14
N CYS A 9 10.34 17.27 11.04
CA CYS A 9 9.00 16.97 10.56
C CYS A 9 8.23 16.08 11.56
N PRO A 10 7.01 16.47 11.99
CA PRO A 10 6.24 15.71 13.00
C PRO A 10 5.72 14.37 12.46
N LYS A 11 5.53 14.24 11.14
CA LYS A 11 5.04 13.00 10.51
C LYS A 11 6.13 11.93 10.35
N CYS A 12 7.30 12.31 9.83
CA CYS A 12 8.33 11.34 9.42
C CYS A 12 9.71 11.52 10.07
N ALA A 13 9.84 12.47 11.01
CA ALA A 13 11.07 12.78 11.73
C ALA A 13 12.26 13.25 10.87
N HIS A 14 12.03 13.59 9.60
CA HIS A 14 13.07 14.15 8.74
C HIS A 14 13.47 15.55 9.24
N ARG A 15 14.78 15.79 9.35
CA ARG A 15 15.35 17.08 9.77
C ARG A 15 15.81 17.84 8.54
N GLN A 16 15.39 19.10 8.41
CA GLN A 16 15.67 19.95 7.25
C GLN A 16 15.66 21.44 7.64
N PHE A 17 16.15 22.31 6.74
CA PHE A 17 16.13 23.77 6.97
C PHE A 17 14.97 24.50 6.27
N ASP A 18 14.24 23.81 5.39
CA ASP A 18 13.02 24.31 4.75
C ASP A 18 11.85 24.25 5.74
N ASP A 19 11.13 25.36 5.89
CA ASP A 19 10.03 25.58 6.83
C ASP A 19 8.65 25.65 6.15
N GLU A 20 8.56 25.45 4.83
CA GLU A 20 7.28 25.40 4.12
C GLU A 20 6.71 23.98 4.12
N SER A 21 7.52 23.00 3.71
CA SER A 21 7.07 21.62 3.59
C SER A 21 8.19 20.60 3.79
N CYS A 22 7.85 19.40 4.27
CA CYS A 22 8.80 18.32 4.41
C CYS A 22 9.23 17.73 3.07
N ALA A 23 10.51 17.86 2.71
CA ALA A 23 11.10 17.33 1.47
C ALA A 23 11.00 15.79 1.35
N ARG A 24 10.83 15.08 2.47
CA ARG A 24 10.74 13.62 2.50
C ARG A 24 9.31 13.09 2.32
N CYS A 25 8.31 13.74 2.94
CA CYS A 25 6.95 13.21 2.98
C CYS A 25 5.88 14.17 2.46
N GLY A 26 6.26 15.35 1.98
CA GLY A 26 5.37 16.38 1.43
C GLY A 26 4.42 17.01 2.46
N LEU A 27 4.68 16.87 3.76
CA LEU A 27 3.84 17.50 4.78
C LEU A 27 4.05 19.02 4.74
N VAL A 28 3.01 19.79 4.42
CA VAL A 28 3.02 21.25 4.52
C VAL A 28 2.89 21.64 5.99
N PHE A 29 3.89 22.33 6.55
CA PHE A 29 3.94 22.56 8.00
C PHE A 29 2.87 23.52 8.50
N ALA A 30 2.46 24.50 7.68
CA ALA A 30 1.33 25.38 7.98
C ALA A 30 -0.02 24.64 8.11
N LEU A 31 -0.11 23.43 7.56
CA LEU A 31 -1.30 22.55 7.64
C LEU A 31 -1.05 21.36 8.56
N ALA A 32 0.06 21.35 9.31
CA ALA A 32 0.34 20.27 10.24
C ALA A 32 -0.70 20.28 11.39
N PRO A 33 -1.33 19.15 11.68
CA PRO A 33 -2.25 19.04 12.80
C PRO A 33 -1.52 19.26 14.14
N ALA A 34 -2.25 19.70 15.16
CA ALA A 34 -1.71 19.76 16.50
C ALA A 34 -1.35 18.35 17.02
N PRO A 35 -0.41 18.22 17.97
CA PRO A 35 -0.13 16.94 18.61
C PRO A 35 -1.40 16.33 19.21
N GLY A 36 -1.67 15.06 18.93
CA GLY A 36 -2.88 14.35 19.33
C GLY A 36 -4.05 14.45 18.34
N GLU A 37 -4.00 15.39 17.40
CA GLU A 37 -5.05 15.59 16.38
C GLU A 37 -4.66 14.98 15.03
N ALA A 38 -3.43 14.50 14.91
CA ALA A 38 -2.94 14.05 13.63
C ALA A 38 -3.66 12.79 13.14
N PRO A 39 -4.05 12.71 11.85
CA PRO A 39 -4.72 11.51 11.33
C PRO A 39 -3.88 10.23 11.48
N TRP A 40 -2.55 10.35 11.49
CA TRP A 40 -1.65 9.21 11.72
C TRP A 40 -1.55 8.82 13.21
N GLU A 41 -1.96 9.69 14.13
CA GLU A 41 -2.03 9.39 15.57
C GLU A 41 -3.37 8.77 15.99
N ALA A 42 -4.35 8.75 15.08
CA ALA A 42 -5.65 8.14 15.35
C ALA A 42 -5.54 6.63 15.59
N VAL A 43 -6.22 6.15 16.63
CA VAL A 43 -6.33 4.73 16.95
C VAL A 43 -7.19 4.03 15.89
N PRO A 44 -6.69 2.98 15.20
CA PRO A 44 -7.49 2.22 14.26
C PRO A 44 -8.71 1.58 14.94
N LEU A 45 -9.85 1.55 14.25
CA LEU A 45 -11.09 1.01 14.79
C LEU A 45 -10.91 -0.45 15.27
N GLY A 46 -11.35 -0.73 16.50
CA GLY A 46 -11.26 -2.06 17.09
C GLY A 46 -9.87 -2.47 17.57
N LYS A 47 -8.86 -1.59 17.50
CA LYS A 47 -7.47 -1.88 17.91
C LYS A 47 -7.01 -1.14 19.18
N GLY A 48 -7.94 -0.62 19.99
CA GLY A 48 -7.61 0.16 21.19
C GLY A 48 -6.64 -0.56 22.13
N GLU A 49 -7.00 -1.76 22.57
CA GLU A 49 -6.15 -2.56 23.49
C GLU A 49 -4.77 -2.88 22.89
N ALA A 50 -4.72 -3.18 21.58
CA ALA A 50 -3.47 -3.46 20.90
C ALA A 50 -2.57 -2.20 20.82
N VAL A 51 -3.16 -1.01 20.62
CA VAL A 51 -2.41 0.25 20.66
C VAL A 51 -1.93 0.56 22.07
N ASP A 52 -2.75 0.37 23.09
CA ASP A 52 -2.36 0.59 24.49
C ASP A 52 -1.18 -0.31 24.90
N GLU A 53 -1.22 -1.57 24.49
CA GLU A 53 -0.12 -2.51 24.72
C GLU A 53 1.13 -2.13 23.91
N ALA A 54 0.97 -1.68 22.67
CA ALA A 54 2.07 -1.17 21.87
C ALA A 54 2.74 0.06 22.52
N GLU A 55 1.95 0.98 23.08
CA GLU A 55 2.46 2.13 23.84
C GLU A 55 3.22 1.69 25.09
N ARG A 56 2.70 0.69 25.82
CA ARG A 56 3.39 0.13 27.00
C ARG A 56 4.74 -0.49 26.62
N LEU A 57 4.78 -1.30 25.55
CA LEU A 57 6.01 -1.90 25.03
C LEU A 57 6.99 -0.84 24.51
N TRP A 58 6.48 0.21 23.86
CA TRP A 58 7.31 1.33 23.39
C TRP A 58 7.98 2.06 24.55
N ARG A 59 7.25 2.37 25.63
CA ARG A 59 7.85 2.97 26.84
C ARG A 59 8.95 2.09 27.45
N ALA A 60 8.83 0.77 27.33
CA ALA A 60 9.89 -0.14 27.76
C ALA A 60 11.13 -0.03 26.86
N VAL A 61 10.96 0.10 25.54
CA VAL A 61 12.06 0.39 24.61
C VAL A 61 12.70 1.73 24.95
N GLU A 62 11.94 2.80 25.18
CA GLU A 62 12.50 4.11 25.54
C GLU A 62 13.32 4.07 26.83
N ALA A 63 12.93 3.24 27.80
CA ALA A 63 13.66 3.07 29.05
C ALA A 63 14.97 2.28 28.92
N GLU A 64 15.10 1.41 27.91
CA GLU A 64 16.32 0.64 27.64
C GLU A 64 16.45 0.37 26.13
N PRO A 65 16.84 1.38 25.34
CA PRO A 65 16.72 1.34 23.89
C PRO A 65 17.65 0.33 23.22
N GLU A 66 18.74 -0.04 23.88
CA GLU A 66 19.69 -1.05 23.40
C GLU A 66 19.32 -2.49 23.83
N SER A 67 18.20 -2.70 24.53
CA SER A 67 17.72 -4.06 24.83
C SER A 67 17.10 -4.67 23.57
N VAL A 68 17.73 -5.73 23.07
CA VAL A 68 17.22 -6.54 21.95
C VAL A 68 15.85 -7.11 22.30
N GLU A 69 15.66 -7.62 23.51
CA GLU A 69 14.39 -8.27 23.88
C GLU A 69 13.22 -7.28 23.87
N ARG A 70 13.43 -6.05 24.35
CA ARG A 70 12.37 -5.02 24.36
C ARG A 70 12.02 -4.56 22.95
N ASN A 71 13.03 -4.32 22.12
CA ASN A 71 12.82 -3.96 20.73
C ASN A 71 12.07 -5.08 19.98
N ASP A 72 12.47 -6.33 20.16
CA ASP A 72 11.81 -7.47 19.51
C ASP A 72 10.39 -7.70 20.02
N ALA A 73 10.11 -7.47 21.31
CA ALA A 73 8.76 -7.54 21.84
C ALA A 73 7.85 -6.48 21.19
N PHE A 74 8.32 -5.23 21.09
CA PHE A 74 7.57 -4.17 20.44
C PHE A 74 7.37 -4.43 18.94
N VAL A 75 8.44 -4.77 18.21
CA VAL A 75 8.38 -5.08 16.77
C VAL A 75 7.41 -6.22 16.49
N ARG A 76 7.47 -7.30 17.27
CA ARG A 76 6.56 -8.45 17.11
C ARG A 76 5.11 -8.03 17.30
N HIS A 77 4.82 -7.30 18.37
CA HIS A 77 3.47 -6.83 18.68
C HIS A 77 2.90 -5.93 17.58
N VAL A 78 3.68 -4.95 17.10
CA VAL A 78 3.18 -4.06 16.02
C VAL A 78 2.97 -4.80 14.70
N LEU A 79 3.71 -5.88 14.45
CA LEU A 79 3.51 -6.71 13.27
C LEU A 79 2.30 -7.63 13.41
N GLU A 80 2.10 -8.23 14.58
CA GLU A 80 0.99 -9.15 14.86
C GLU A 80 -0.38 -8.45 14.75
N PHE A 81 -0.47 -7.20 15.21
CA PHE A 81 -1.72 -6.44 15.23
C PHE A 81 -1.87 -5.43 14.08
N ASP A 82 -1.06 -5.54 13.02
CA ASP A 82 -0.97 -4.59 11.89
C ASP A 82 -0.95 -3.11 12.32
N LEU A 83 -0.06 -2.78 13.26
CA LEU A 83 0.23 -1.43 13.75
C LEU A 83 1.55 -0.88 13.16
N LEU A 84 1.88 -1.29 11.93
CA LEU A 84 3.16 -1.03 11.30
C LEU A 84 3.47 0.47 11.15
N ASP A 85 2.47 1.30 10.82
CA ASP A 85 2.67 2.76 10.71
C ASP A 85 3.09 3.39 12.05
N MET A 86 2.45 2.96 13.15
CA MET A 86 2.81 3.38 14.50
C MET A 86 4.25 3.00 14.83
N GLY A 87 4.63 1.74 14.62
CA GLY A 87 6.00 1.27 14.86
C GLY A 87 7.05 2.03 14.05
N LEU A 88 6.81 2.20 12.75
CA LEU A 88 7.69 2.96 11.86
C LEU A 88 7.84 4.42 12.31
N ARG A 89 6.75 5.08 12.70
CA ARG A 89 6.79 6.47 13.16
C ARG A 89 7.62 6.59 14.44
N ARG A 90 7.36 5.74 15.44
CA ARG A 90 8.08 5.72 16.72
C ARG A 90 9.58 5.58 16.52
N TYR A 91 10.00 4.56 15.77
CA TYR A 91 11.42 4.35 15.50
C TYR A 91 12.05 5.45 14.64
N ARG A 92 11.36 5.99 13.62
CA ARG A 92 11.90 7.12 12.84
C ARG A 92 12.16 8.34 13.72
N HIS A 93 11.24 8.65 14.64
CA HIS A 93 11.43 9.74 15.58
C HIS A 93 12.58 9.48 16.54
N HIS A 94 12.66 8.27 17.10
CA HIS A 94 13.71 7.87 18.02
C HIS A 94 15.09 7.90 17.40
N VAL A 95 15.27 7.27 16.24
CA VAL A 95 16.56 7.23 15.50
C VAL A 95 16.96 8.61 15.00
N SER A 96 16.00 9.49 14.69
CA SER A 96 16.30 10.89 14.33
C SER A 96 16.85 11.71 15.51
N ASP A 97 16.51 11.33 16.75
CA ASP A 97 16.98 11.99 17.97
C ASP A 97 18.24 11.32 18.54
N HIS A 98 18.38 10.01 18.34
CA HIS A 98 19.46 9.17 18.87
C HIS A 98 20.10 8.35 17.73
N PRO A 99 20.82 8.98 16.80
CA PRO A 99 21.37 8.32 15.62
C PRO A 99 22.52 7.35 15.93
N ASP A 100 23.07 7.42 17.14
CA ASP A 100 24.14 6.57 17.66
C ASP A 100 23.66 5.23 18.22
N GLN A 101 22.34 5.08 18.44
CA GLN A 101 21.78 3.86 19.00
C GLN A 101 21.54 2.80 17.91
N GLU A 102 22.10 1.62 18.12
CA GLU A 102 22.19 0.59 17.08
C GLU A 102 20.92 -0.26 17.01
N GLU A 103 20.41 -0.73 18.16
CA GLU A 103 19.25 -1.63 18.16
C GLU A 103 17.95 -0.99 17.65
N PRO A 104 17.59 0.26 18.00
CA PRO A 104 16.43 0.93 17.42
C PRO A 104 16.55 1.13 15.91
N ARG A 105 17.77 1.35 15.39
CA ARG A 105 18.04 1.45 13.95
C ARG A 105 17.82 0.11 13.25
N ARG A 106 18.31 -0.99 13.82
CA ARG A 106 18.05 -2.35 13.29
C ARG A 106 16.57 -2.69 13.33
N ALA A 107 15.86 -2.34 14.40
CA ALA A 107 14.42 -2.56 14.51
C ALA A 107 13.64 -1.77 13.44
N LEU A 108 14.03 -0.51 13.18
CA LEU A 108 13.48 0.29 12.08
C LEU A 108 13.69 -0.38 10.72
N GLU A 109 14.90 -0.87 10.45
CA GLU A 109 15.24 -1.58 9.20
C GLU A 109 14.34 -2.81 9.00
N ARG A 110 14.13 -3.62 10.04
CA ARG A 110 13.22 -4.79 10.00
C ARG A 110 11.77 -4.39 9.66
N LEU A 111 11.26 -3.33 10.28
CA LEU A 111 9.91 -2.84 9.99
C LEU A 111 9.79 -2.29 8.56
N VAL A 112 10.82 -1.59 8.05
CA VAL A 112 10.84 -1.07 6.68
C VAL A 112 10.88 -2.20 5.65
N GLU A 113 11.68 -3.23 5.89
CA GLU A 113 11.72 -4.43 5.04
C GLU A 113 10.33 -5.07 4.96
N ARG A 114 9.68 -5.25 6.11
CA ARG A 114 8.33 -5.82 6.18
C ARG A 114 7.30 -4.94 5.47
N ALA A 115 7.35 -3.62 5.65
CA ALA A 115 6.47 -2.68 4.97
C ALA A 115 6.63 -2.75 3.44
N THR A 116 7.88 -2.84 2.98
CA THR A 116 8.20 -2.93 1.55
C THR A 116 7.68 -4.23 0.95
N ALA A 117 7.80 -5.35 1.67
CA ALA A 117 7.26 -6.65 1.24
C ALA A 117 5.73 -6.66 1.16
N VAL A 118 5.03 -6.00 2.09
CA VAL A 118 3.57 -5.86 2.03
C VAL A 118 3.16 -4.98 0.84
N ALA A 119 3.85 -3.86 0.63
CA ALA A 119 3.58 -2.96 -0.48
C ALA A 119 3.78 -3.64 -1.85
N SER A 120 4.87 -4.39 -2.02
CA SER A 120 5.12 -5.12 -3.27
C SER A 120 4.07 -6.21 -3.52
N ALA A 121 3.70 -6.99 -2.50
CA ALA A 121 2.66 -8.01 -2.62
C ALA A 121 1.30 -7.40 -3.02
N MET A 122 0.94 -6.23 -2.47
CA MET A 122 -0.29 -5.53 -2.88
C MET A 122 -0.24 -5.08 -4.36
N LEU A 123 0.89 -4.56 -4.82
CA LEU A 123 1.06 -4.16 -6.22
C LEU A 123 0.96 -5.36 -7.18
N ASP A 124 1.48 -6.53 -6.80
CA ASP A 124 1.35 -7.75 -7.59
C ASP A 124 -0.10 -8.25 -7.67
N VAL A 125 -0.87 -8.14 -6.59
CA VAL A 125 -2.31 -8.47 -6.59
C VAL A 125 -3.09 -7.53 -7.50
N VAL A 126 -2.80 -6.23 -7.48
CA VAL A 126 -3.43 -5.27 -8.39
C VAL A 126 -3.02 -5.54 -9.84
N GLY A 127 -1.73 -5.79 -10.09
CA GLY A 127 -1.20 -6.11 -11.42
C GLY A 127 -1.70 -7.43 -12.00
N SER A 128 -1.98 -8.43 -11.17
CA SER A 128 -2.56 -9.70 -11.61
C SER A 128 -4.06 -9.57 -11.91
N ARG A 129 -4.82 -8.75 -11.17
CA ARG A 129 -6.22 -8.42 -11.49
C ARG A 129 -6.34 -7.72 -12.83
N THR A 130 -5.49 -6.74 -13.15
CA THR A 130 -5.55 -6.04 -14.44
C THR A 130 -5.25 -6.98 -15.61
N ARG A 131 -4.24 -7.87 -15.49
CA ARG A 131 -3.95 -8.89 -16.51
C ARG A 131 -5.07 -9.93 -16.70
N SER A 132 -5.78 -10.29 -15.63
CA SER A 132 -6.93 -11.20 -15.70
C SER A 132 -8.08 -10.57 -16.49
N VAL A 133 -8.39 -9.29 -16.24
CA VAL A 133 -9.45 -8.56 -16.98
C VAL A 133 -9.12 -8.44 -18.46
N GLU A 134 -7.86 -8.20 -18.83
CA GLU A 134 -7.44 -8.16 -20.24
C GLU A 134 -7.57 -9.52 -20.95
N ARG A 135 -7.28 -10.63 -20.27
CA ARG A 135 -7.47 -11.97 -20.84
C ARG A 135 -8.95 -12.29 -21.03
N THR A 136 -9.79 -11.98 -20.05
CA THR A 136 -11.24 -12.21 -20.14
C THR A 136 -11.85 -11.34 -21.24
N GLY A 137 -11.45 -10.07 -21.35
CA GLY A 137 -11.91 -9.18 -22.43
C GLY A 137 -11.51 -9.68 -23.82
N ARG A 138 -10.29 -10.20 -24.00
CA ARG A 138 -9.87 -10.82 -25.26
C ARG A 138 -10.68 -12.07 -25.61
N LEU A 139 -10.95 -12.94 -24.64
CA LEU A 139 -11.75 -14.15 -24.86
C LEU A 139 -13.20 -13.82 -25.25
N VAL A 140 -13.84 -12.85 -24.56
CA VAL A 140 -15.19 -12.41 -24.88
C VAL A 140 -15.26 -11.79 -26.28
N LYS A 141 -14.32 -10.90 -26.62
CA LYS A 141 -14.23 -10.28 -27.95
C LYS A 141 -14.06 -11.35 -29.05
N ASN A 142 -13.15 -12.30 -28.86
CA ASN A 142 -12.91 -13.35 -29.85
C ASN A 142 -14.13 -14.28 -29.99
N GLY A 143 -14.78 -14.64 -28.87
CA GLY A 143 -16.02 -15.43 -28.90
C GLY A 143 -17.15 -14.72 -29.66
N LEU A 144 -17.32 -13.41 -29.44
CA LEU A 144 -18.30 -12.60 -30.17
C LEU A 144 -18.02 -12.57 -31.67
N LEU A 145 -16.75 -12.40 -32.07
CA LEU A 145 -16.35 -12.41 -33.48
C LEU A 145 -16.66 -13.76 -34.15
N VAL A 146 -16.40 -14.87 -33.47
CA VAL A 146 -16.72 -16.21 -33.97
C VAL A 146 -18.23 -16.40 -34.13
N LEU A 147 -19.03 -15.96 -33.15
CA LEU A 147 -20.50 -16.02 -33.22
C LEU A 147 -21.06 -15.20 -34.39
N VAL A 148 -20.60 -13.96 -34.57
CA VAL A 148 -21.02 -13.10 -35.68
C VAL A 148 -20.64 -13.71 -37.03
N SER A 149 -19.42 -14.26 -37.12
CA SER A 149 -18.95 -14.93 -38.34
C SER A 149 -19.81 -16.15 -38.67
N ALA A 150 -20.12 -16.99 -37.67
CA ALA A 150 -20.98 -18.16 -37.85
C ALA A 150 -22.41 -17.77 -38.29
N ALA A 151 -22.98 -16.71 -37.70
CA ALA A 151 -24.29 -16.18 -38.08
C ALA A 151 -24.31 -15.69 -39.54
N LEU A 152 -23.27 -14.97 -39.99
CA LEU A 152 -23.13 -14.53 -41.38
C LEU A 152 -23.05 -15.71 -42.35
N VAL A 153 -22.20 -16.71 -42.03
CA VAL A 153 -22.08 -17.94 -42.85
C VAL A 153 -23.43 -18.67 -42.94
N TYR A 154 -24.14 -18.78 -41.82
CA TYR A 154 -25.46 -19.40 -41.78
C TYR A 154 -26.49 -18.63 -42.62
N ALA A 155 -26.51 -17.31 -42.54
CA ALA A 155 -27.41 -16.47 -43.34
C ALA A 155 -27.15 -16.61 -44.85
N VAL A 156 -25.87 -16.63 -45.27
CA VAL A 156 -25.47 -16.85 -46.67
C VAL A 156 -25.92 -18.23 -47.14
N PHE A 157 -25.70 -19.27 -46.33
CA PHE A 157 -26.15 -20.63 -46.65
C PHE A 157 -27.67 -20.72 -46.79
N LEU A 158 -28.43 -20.08 -45.90
CA LEU A 158 -29.89 -20.04 -45.95
C LEU A 158 -30.39 -19.34 -47.22
N GLY A 159 -29.82 -18.17 -47.54
CA GLY A 159 -30.16 -17.42 -48.75
C GLY A 159 -29.87 -18.22 -50.02
N TRP A 160 -28.71 -18.88 -50.08
CA TRP A 160 -28.37 -19.76 -51.20
C TRP A 160 -29.33 -20.94 -51.35
N ARG A 161 -29.71 -21.58 -50.22
CA ARG A 161 -30.68 -22.68 -50.22
C ARG A 161 -32.06 -22.23 -50.71
N ILE A 162 -32.53 -21.04 -50.31
CA ILE A 162 -33.80 -20.47 -50.78
C ILE A 162 -33.76 -20.21 -52.28
N LEU A 163 -32.70 -19.57 -52.78
CA LEU A 163 -32.52 -19.30 -54.22
C LEU A 163 -32.49 -20.59 -55.05
N ARG A 164 -31.81 -21.64 -54.56
CA ARG A 164 -31.77 -22.94 -55.24
C ARG A 164 -33.09 -23.69 -55.18
N GLY A 165 -33.83 -23.57 -54.08
CA GLY A 165 -35.16 -24.18 -53.92
C GLY A 165 -36.21 -23.58 -54.85
N MET A 166 -36.11 -22.28 -55.17
CA MET A 166 -37.03 -21.61 -56.09
C MET A 166 -36.78 -21.94 -57.57
N GLY A 167 -35.57 -22.40 -57.94
CA GLY A 167 -35.22 -22.75 -59.33
C GLY A 167 -35.68 -24.13 -59.81
N GLY A 168 -36.33 -24.94 -58.97
CA GLY A 168 -36.71 -26.33 -59.28
C GLY A 168 -38.20 -26.55 -59.63
N GLY A 169 -39.02 -25.49 -59.70
CA GLY A 169 -40.47 -25.59 -59.90
C GLY A 169 -40.95 -25.37 -61.33
N GLY A 170 -40.20 -25.83 -62.33
CA GLY A 170 -40.57 -25.73 -63.75
C GLY A 170 -40.55 -27.10 -64.44
N PHE A 171 -41.63 -27.85 -64.28
CA PHE A 171 -42.07 -28.92 -65.18
C PHE A 171 -43.58 -28.83 -65.33
#